data_AF-A0A2K9DYZ5-F1
#
_entry.id   AF-A0A2K9DYZ5-F1
#
_cell.length_a   1.000
_cell.length_b   1.000
_cell.length_c   1.000
_cell.angle_alpha   90.00
_cell.angle_beta   90.00
_cell.angle_gamma   90.00
#
_symmetry.space_group_name_H-M   'P 1'
#
loop_
_entity.id
_entity.type
_entity.pdbx_description
1 polymer ?
#
loop_
_entity_poly.entity_id
_entity_poly.type
_entity_poly.pdbx_seq_one_letter_code
_entity_poly.pdbx_strand_id
1 'polypeptide(L)'
;MESIALKYTIFAIISMLSNLSTQRIVDFAIENVISEKYAIYISMFFGTLAGLVIKYILDKKYIFYYHTKNQKENAKKFILYSFMGVFTTLIFWGFEILFDKLFEHELSKYAGAVIGLSIGYIVKYNLDKKFVFK
;
A
#
# COMPACT_ATOMS: atom_id res chain seq x y z
N MET A 1 11.69 -21.21 -10.18
CA MET A 1 11.51 -20.35 -9.00
C MET A 1 11.02 -19.00 -9.49
N GLU A 2 9.77 -18.63 -9.19
CA GLU A 2 9.32 -17.26 -9.49
C GLU A 2 10.14 -16.25 -8.69
N SER A 3 10.59 -15.19 -9.36
CA SER A 3 11.29 -14.08 -8.70
C SER A 3 10.39 -13.42 -7.66
N ILE A 4 10.94 -13.05 -6.50
CA ILE A 4 10.24 -12.30 -5.46
C ILE A 4 9.58 -11.04 -6.06
N ALA A 5 10.26 -10.37 -7.00
CA ALA A 5 9.73 -9.20 -7.69
C ALA A 5 8.42 -9.52 -8.43
N LEU A 6 8.33 -10.67 -9.11
CA LEU A 6 7.12 -11.07 -9.83
C LEU A 6 5.95 -11.28 -8.87
N LYS A 7 6.17 -11.95 -7.74
CA LYS A 7 5.15 -12.11 -6.69
C LYS A 7 4.70 -10.76 -6.12
N TYR A 8 5.65 -9.87 -5.82
CA TYR A 8 5.34 -8.51 -5.37
C TYR A 8 4.43 -7.77 -6.34
N THR A 9 4.76 -7.81 -7.64
CA THR A 9 3.98 -7.17 -8.69
C THR A 9 2.58 -7.78 -8.79
N ILE A 10 2.45 -9.11 -8.84
CA ILE A 10 1.14 -9.79 -8.91
C ILE A 10 0.29 -9.45 -7.68
N PHE A 11 0.86 -9.50 -6.48
CA PHE A 11 0.11 -9.21 -5.25
C PHE A 11 -0.25 -7.73 -5.14
N ALA A 12 0.58 -6.82 -5.66
CA ALA A 12 0.24 -5.41 -5.77
C ALA A 12 -0.94 -5.20 -6.73
N ILE A 13 -0.95 -5.86 -7.89
CA ILE A 13 -2.07 -5.81 -8.84
C ILE A 13 -3.36 -6.32 -8.20
N ILE A 14 -3.32 -7.48 -7.54
CA ILE A 14 -4.49 -8.03 -6.84
C ILE A 14 -4.98 -7.03 -5.78
N SER A 15 -4.08 -6.50 -4.95
CA SER A 15 -4.41 -5.51 -3.94
C SER A 15 -5.02 -4.24 -4.53
N MET A 16 -4.53 -3.75 -5.67
CA MET A 16 -5.05 -2.56 -6.34
C MET A 16 -6.46 -2.83 -6.89
N LEU A 17 -6.66 -3.98 -7.56
CA LEU A 17 -7.97 -4.36 -8.09
C LEU A 17 -8.99 -4.53 -6.98
N SER A 18 -8.62 -5.18 -5.87
CA SER A 18 -9.50 -5.33 -4.71
C SER A 18 -9.83 -3.99 -4.06
N ASN A 19 -8.84 -3.09 -3.94
CA ASN A 19 -9.07 -1.74 -3.45
C ASN A 19 -10.13 -1.02 -4.31
N LEU A 20 -9.91 -0.90 -5.61
CA LEU A 20 -10.83 -0.22 -6.52
C LEU A 20 -12.22 -0.86 -6.57
N SER A 21 -12.28 -2.20 -6.54
CA SER A 21 -13.55 -2.93 -6.49
C SER A 21 -14.33 -2.61 -5.21
N THR A 22 -13.65 -2.60 -4.06
CA THR A 22 -14.28 -2.23 -2.79
C THR A 22 -14.70 -0.77 -2.77
N GLN A 23 -13.90 0.17 -3.31
CA GLN A 23 -14.34 1.57 -3.43
C GLN A 23 -15.63 1.65 -4.23
N ARG A 24 -15.70 0.99 -5.39
CA ARG A 24 -16.88 1.03 -6.26
C ARG A 24 -18.13 0.42 -5.60
N ILE A 25 -17.97 -0.69 -4.88
CA ILE A 25 -19.06 -1.36 -4.16
C ILE A 25 -19.58 -0.47 -3.02
N VAL A 26 -18.67 0.09 -2.22
CA VAL A 26 -19.04 0.96 -1.09
C VAL A 26 -19.72 2.22 -1.58
N ASP A 27 -19.17 2.86 -2.62
CA ASP A 27 -19.73 4.04 -3.25
C ASP A 27 -21.16 3.79 -3.73
N PHE A 28 -21.38 2.71 -4.48
CA PHE A 28 -22.71 2.29 -4.93
C PHE A 28 -23.68 2.03 -3.76
N ALA A 29 -23.20 1.42 -2.67
CA ALA A 29 -24.04 1.10 -1.52
C ALA A 29 -24.50 2.34 -0.73
N ILE A 30 -23.76 3.46 -0.81
CA ILE A 30 -24.02 4.66 -0.01
C ILE A 30 -24.41 5.90 -0.83
N GLU A 31 -24.42 5.81 -2.17
CA GLU A 31 -24.66 6.94 -3.10
C GLU A 31 -25.98 7.68 -2.82
N ASN A 32 -27.02 6.97 -2.36
CA ASN A 32 -28.34 7.53 -2.06
C ASN A 32 -28.53 7.89 -0.57
N VAL A 33 -27.52 7.67 0.27
CA VAL A 33 -27.58 7.87 1.73
C VAL A 33 -26.69 9.03 2.17
N ILE A 34 -25.53 9.19 1.52
CA ILE A 34 -24.49 10.15 1.90
C ILE A 34 -24.22 11.05 0.69
N SER A 35 -23.98 12.34 0.91
CA SER A 35 -23.60 13.24 -0.18
C SER A 35 -22.30 12.77 -0.84
N GLU A 36 -22.21 12.89 -2.16
CA GLU A 36 -21.05 12.48 -2.98
C GLU A 36 -19.71 12.95 -2.41
N LYS A 37 -19.65 14.19 -1.90
CA LYS A 37 -18.45 14.76 -1.25
C LYS A 37 -17.91 13.91 -0.09
N TYR A 38 -18.77 13.27 0.70
CA TYR A 38 -18.34 12.41 1.80
C TYR A 38 -18.24 10.93 1.39
N ALA A 39 -19.06 10.50 0.41
CA ALA A 39 -19.04 9.14 -0.10
C ALA A 39 -17.64 8.75 -0.63
N ILE A 40 -16.99 9.65 -1.38
CA ILE A 40 -15.63 9.40 -1.90
C ILE A 40 -14.62 9.04 -0.80
N TYR A 41 -14.60 9.77 0.32
CA TYR A 41 -13.66 9.51 1.40
C TYR A 41 -13.94 8.18 2.12
N ILE A 42 -15.22 7.84 2.29
CA ILE A 42 -15.64 6.58 2.89
C ILE A 42 -15.24 5.41 1.99
N SER A 43 -15.54 5.50 0.69
CA SER A 43 -15.16 4.53 -0.32
C SER A 43 -13.64 4.33 -0.37
N MET A 44 -12.87 5.42 -0.42
CA MET A 44 -11.40 5.37 -0.37
C MET A 44 -10.87 4.69 0.88
N PHE A 45 -11.46 4.96 2.05
CA PHE A 45 -11.05 4.34 3.31
C PHE A 45 -11.25 2.82 3.27
N PHE A 46 -12.44 2.35 2.91
CA PHE A 46 -12.73 0.92 2.84
C PHE A 46 -11.95 0.21 1.73
N GLY A 47 -11.78 0.84 0.57
CA GLY A 47 -10.93 0.33 -0.50
C GLY A 47 -9.47 0.17 -0.05
N THR A 48 -8.93 1.18 0.63
CA THR A 48 -7.57 1.13 1.18
C THR A 48 -7.42 0.02 2.20
N LEU A 49 -8.38 -0.12 3.11
CA LEU A 49 -8.35 -1.19 4.11
C LEU A 49 -8.40 -2.58 3.47
N ALA A 50 -9.29 -2.80 2.50
CA ALA A 50 -9.41 -4.07 1.78
C ALA A 50 -8.11 -4.41 1.04
N GLY A 51 -7.55 -3.46 0.30
CA GLY A 51 -6.27 -3.62 -0.38
C GLY A 51 -5.14 -3.99 0.59
N LEU A 52 -4.99 -3.23 1.67
CA LEU A 52 -3.96 -3.49 2.69
C LEU A 52 -4.09 -4.87 3.33
N VAL A 53 -5.31 -5.28 3.70
CA VAL A 53 -5.56 -6.61 4.29
C VAL A 53 -5.16 -7.72 3.31
N ILE A 54 -5.57 -7.60 2.05
CA ILE A 54 -5.26 -8.60 1.01
C ILE A 54 -3.75 -8.65 0.76
N LYS A 55 -3.09 -7.51 0.61
CA LYS A 55 -1.64 -7.44 0.41
C LYS A 55 -0.89 -8.06 1.60
N TYR A 56 -1.30 -7.74 2.83
CA TYR A 56 -0.71 -8.30 4.03
C TYR A 56 -0.83 -9.82 4.08
N ILE A 57 -2.02 -10.37 3.77
CA ILE A 57 -2.24 -11.83 3.77
C ILE A 57 -1.34 -12.50 2.73
N LEU A 58 -1.28 -11.95 1.50
CA LEU A 58 -0.49 -12.50 0.41
C LEU A 58 1.01 -12.45 0.72
N ASP A 59 1.51 -11.31 1.17
CA ASP A 59 2.93 -11.14 1.49
C ASP A 59 3.35 -12.04 2.66
N LYS A 60 2.55 -12.05 3.73
CA LYS A 60 2.79 -12.90 4.88
C LYS A 60 2.91 -14.37 4.48
N LYS A 61 2.00 -14.86 3.64
CA LYS A 61 1.89 -16.28 3.29
C LYS A 61 2.89 -16.72 2.21
N TYR A 62 3.10 -15.91 1.17
CA TYR A 62 3.77 -16.36 -0.06
C TYR A 62 5.12 -15.68 -0.33
N ILE A 63 5.45 -14.63 0.41
CA ILE A 63 6.76 -13.94 0.33
C ILE A 63 7.58 -14.21 1.57
N PHE A 64 7.02 -13.93 2.74
CA PHE A 64 7.73 -14.05 4.01
C PHE A 64 7.49 -15.39 4.71
N TYR A 65 6.53 -16.20 4.24
CA TYR A 65 6.21 -17.52 4.77
C TYR A 65 6.05 -17.53 6.30
N TYR A 66 5.41 -16.50 6.85
CA TYR A 66 5.33 -16.26 8.29
C TYR A 66 4.02 -16.77 8.90
N HIS A 67 4.14 -17.54 9.97
CA HIS A 67 3.01 -18.06 10.73
C HIS A 67 2.85 -17.32 12.06
N THR A 68 1.68 -16.71 12.27
CA THR A 68 1.30 -16.05 13.52
C THR A 68 0.74 -17.06 14.51
N LYS A 69 1.12 -16.99 15.79
CA LYS A 69 0.69 -17.92 16.84
C LYS A 69 -0.79 -17.79 17.20
N ASN A 70 -1.31 -16.56 17.13
CA ASN A 70 -2.71 -16.26 17.44
C ASN A 70 -3.19 -14.98 16.73
N GLN A 71 -4.49 -14.68 16.87
CA GLN A 71 -5.12 -13.53 16.23
C GLN A 71 -4.60 -12.19 16.76
N LYS A 72 -4.23 -12.09 18.04
CA LYS A 72 -3.69 -10.86 18.63
C LYS A 72 -2.33 -10.51 18.00
N GLU A 73 -1.46 -11.50 17.83
CA GLU A 73 -0.19 -11.31 17.11
C GLU A 73 -0.44 -10.92 15.65
N ASN A 74 -1.37 -11.59 14.96
CA ASN A 74 -1.69 -11.27 13.57
C ASN A 74 -2.16 -9.81 13.40
N ALA A 75 -3.01 -9.31 14.30
CA ALA A 75 -3.45 -7.92 14.29
C ALA A 75 -2.28 -6.95 14.55
N LYS A 76 -1.41 -7.24 15.52
CA LYS A 76 -0.22 -6.41 15.79
C LYS A 76 0.72 -6.35 14.58
N LYS A 77 0.95 -7.48 13.91
CA LYS A 77 1.78 -7.54 12.70
C LYS A 77 1.13 -6.78 11.54
N PHE A 78 -0.19 -6.87 11.36
CA PHE A 78 -0.91 -6.08 10.36
C PHE A 78 -0.80 -4.56 10.59
N ILE A 79 -0.92 -4.10 11.84
CA ILE A 79 -0.72 -2.68 12.19
C ILE A 79 0.69 -2.24 11.82
N LEU A 80 1.71 -3.03 12.21
CA LEU A 80 3.10 -2.71 11.90
C LEU A 80 3.37 -2.70 10.39
N TYR A 81 2.83 -3.69 9.67
CA TYR A 81 2.90 -3.77 8.20
C TYR A 81 2.30 -2.52 7.53
N SER A 82 1.14 -2.09 8.02
CA SER A 82 0.45 -0.90 7.53
C SER A 82 1.25 0.37 7.82
N PHE A 83 1.82 0.47 9.02
CA PHE A 83 2.70 1.58 9.40
C PHE A 83 3.94 1.67 8.50
N MET A 84 4.58 0.54 8.18
CA MET A 84 5.70 0.52 7.21
C MET A 84 5.27 1.05 5.85
N GLY A 85 4.03 0.76 5.43
CA GLY A 85 3.45 1.28 4.19
C GLY A 85 3.38 2.81 4.19
N VAL A 86 2.75 3.38 5.21
CA VAL A 86 2.65 4.84 5.39
C VAL A 86 4.04 5.48 5.42
N PHE A 87 4.98 4.91 6.17
CA PHE A 87 6.35 5.42 6.25
C PHE A 87 7.01 5.45 4.86
N THR A 88 6.87 4.39 4.06
CA THR A 88 7.46 4.36 2.71
C THR A 88 6.75 5.28 1.71
N THR A 89 5.45 5.54 1.90
CA THR A 89 4.72 6.57 1.12
C THR A 89 5.29 7.96 1.38
N LEU A 90 5.68 8.28 2.62
CA LEU A 90 6.34 9.56 2.92
C LEU A 90 7.70 9.70 2.23
N ILE A 91 8.44 8.60 2.05
CA ILE A 91 9.68 8.61 1.25
C ILE A 91 9.35 8.97 -0.20
N PHE A 92 8.36 8.30 -0.80
CA PHE A 92 7.91 8.60 -2.16
C PHE A 92 7.52 10.08 -2.32
N TRP A 93 6.60 10.58 -1.49
CA TRP A 93 6.18 11.99 -1.55
C TRP A 93 7.32 12.97 -1.29
N GLY A 94 8.25 12.63 -0.38
CA GLY A 94 9.42 13.44 -0.09
C GLY A 94 10.29 13.66 -1.34
N PHE A 95 10.55 12.61 -2.12
CA PHE A 95 11.29 12.72 -3.37
C PHE A 95 10.50 13.44 -4.47
N GLU A 96 9.21 13.17 -4.60
CA GLU A 96 8.35 13.86 -5.57
C GLU A 96 8.32 15.38 -5.33
N ILE A 97 8.08 15.81 -4.08
CA ILE A 97 8.06 17.23 -3.69
C ILE A 97 9.45 17.85 -3.79
N LEU A 98 10.51 17.11 -3.44
CA LEU A 98 11.87 17.63 -3.55
C LEU A 98 12.24 17.93 -5.00
N PHE A 99 11.90 17.04 -5.93
CA PHE A 99 12.19 17.26 -7.35
C PHE A 99 11.32 18.35 -7.96
N ASP A 100 10.03 18.41 -7.59
CA ASP A 100 9.13 19.50 -7.97
C ASP A 100 9.68 20.88 -7.60
N LYS A 101 10.32 20.98 -6.42
CA LYS A 101 10.90 22.24 -5.92
C LYS A 101 12.31 22.55 -6.43
N LEU A 102 13.14 21.54 -6.70
CA LEU A 102 14.53 21.75 -7.11
C LEU A 102 14.69 22.03 -8.60
N PHE A 103 13.74 21.58 -9.44
CA PHE A 103 13.85 21.67 -10.89
C PHE A 103 12.63 22.36 -11.49
N GLU A 104 12.86 23.44 -12.23
CA GLU A 104 11.85 24.25 -12.93
C GLU A 104 11.32 23.57 -14.21
N HIS A 105 10.97 22.29 -14.14
CA HIS A 105 10.44 21.53 -15.28
C HIS A 105 9.25 20.68 -14.82
N GLU A 106 8.13 20.73 -15.53
CA GLU A 106 6.87 20.09 -15.10
C GLU A 106 6.98 18.57 -14.88
N LEU A 107 7.90 17.91 -15.60
CA LEU A 107 8.14 16.47 -15.48
C LEU A 107 9.07 16.08 -14.32
N SER A 108 9.71 17.03 -13.65
CA SER A 108 10.71 16.74 -12.60
C SER A 108 10.10 15.97 -11.43
N LYS A 109 8.89 16.34 -11.00
CA LYS A 109 8.15 15.66 -9.93
C LYS A 109 7.94 14.17 -10.22
N TYR A 110 7.68 13.80 -11.48
CA TYR A 110 7.50 12.40 -11.86
C TYR A 110 8.82 11.61 -11.85
N ALA A 111 9.94 12.27 -12.19
CA ALA A 111 11.26 11.65 -12.01
C ALA A 111 11.56 11.40 -10.52
N GLY A 112 11.26 12.39 -9.67
CA GLY A 112 11.33 12.24 -8.21
C GLY A 112 10.42 11.12 -7.70
N ALA A 113 9.19 11.04 -8.21
CA ALA A 113 8.22 9.99 -7.90
C ALA A 113 8.76 8.58 -8.21
N VAL A 114 9.32 8.37 -9.40
CA VAL A 114 9.88 7.07 -9.82
C VAL A 114 11.06 6.66 -8.93
N ILE A 115 11.95 7.60 -8.59
CA ILE A 115 13.08 7.35 -7.69
C ILE A 115 12.56 7.03 -6.28
N GLY A 116 11.66 7.85 -5.75
CA GLY A 116 11.06 7.71 -4.43
C GLY A 116 10.30 6.39 -4.28
N LEU A 117 9.52 5.98 -5.27
CA LEU A 117 8.82 4.69 -5.30
C LEU A 117 9.81 3.53 -5.33
N SER A 118 10.86 3.61 -6.16
CA SER A 118 11.88 2.56 -6.27
C SER A 118 12.61 2.34 -4.93
N ILE A 119 13.05 3.43 -4.29
CA ILE A 119 13.64 3.39 -2.94
C ILE A 119 12.60 2.88 -1.93
N GLY A 120 11.37 3.40 -1.99
CA GLY A 120 10.26 3.01 -1.13
C GLY A 120 10.01 1.51 -1.14
N TYR A 121 9.98 0.86 -2.30
CA TYR A 121 9.80 -0.60 -2.42
C TYR A 121 10.97 -1.39 -1.81
N ILE A 122 12.21 -0.98 -2.06
CA ILE A 122 13.41 -1.62 -1.48
C ILE A 122 13.38 -1.49 0.04
N VAL A 123 13.11 -0.28 0.55
CA VAL A 123 13.00 0.00 1.99
C VAL A 123 11.85 -0.80 2.59
N LYS A 124 10.67 -0.84 1.96
CA LYS A 124 9.49 -1.58 2.41
C LYS A 124 9.81 -3.05 2.62
N TYR A 125 10.43 -3.70 1.63
CA TYR A 125 10.81 -5.12 1.73
C TYR A 125 11.71 -5.38 2.94
N ASN A 126 12.73 -4.55 3.13
CA ASN A 126 13.68 -4.70 4.23
C ASN A 126 13.05 -4.41 5.61
N LEU A 127 12.19 -3.40 5.69
CA LEU A 127 11.46 -3.08 6.92
C LEU A 127 10.50 -4.20 7.31
N ASP A 128 9.72 -4.71 6.35
CA ASP A 128 8.80 -5.82 6.59
C ASP A 128 9.55 -7.07 7.04
N LYS A 129 10.65 -7.42 6.35
CA LYS A 129 11.48 -8.56 6.74
C LYS A 129 12.03 -8.43 8.15
N LYS A 130 12.50 -7.25 8.54
CA LYS A 130 13.22 -7.02 9.80
C LYS A 130 12.28 -6.82 11.00
N PHE A 131 11.16 -6.13 10.80
CA PHE A 131 10.29 -5.68 11.88
C PHE A 131 8.93 -6.40 11.89
N VAL A 132 8.38 -6.73 10.72
CA VAL A 132 7.04 -7.36 10.62
C VAL A 132 7.16 -8.88 10.64
N PHE A 133 7.97 -9.50 9.81
CA PHE A 133 7.99 -10.95 9.64
C PHE A 133 9.25 -11.63 10.18
N LYS A 134 9.85 -11.02 11.21
CA LYS A 134 10.87 -11.64 12.06
C LYS A 134 10.24 -12.51 13.15
#